data_AF-A0A968A4E7-F1
#
_entry.id   AF-A0A968A4E7-F1
#
_cell.length_a   1.000
_cell.length_b   1.000
_cell.length_c   1.000
_cell.angle_alpha   90.00
_cell.angle_beta   90.00
_cell.angle_gamma   90.00
#
_symmetry.space_group_name_H-M   'P 1'
#
loop_
_entity.id
_entity.type
_entity.pdbx_description
1 polymer ?
#
loop_
_entity_poly.entity_id
_entity_poly.type
_entity_poly.pdbx_seq_one_letter_code
_entity_poly.pdbx_strand_id
1 'polypeptide(L)'
;MGGAWDGQYYWTLTDSNLIKCWDLSGWPTVVEVPDSHFTPPSPDCRGLWFDGQYFWTAESKDVLGNIYQFDHSGTIVNQWLEPAFRGWAAGVISDYLTDIDPPSPAENLTFRLFPNYPNPFNPETNVRFTIPEASLVSLKIYDSLGKRVATLKNEELPAGEYEETWDAGDLPSGIYFYQLQ
;
A
#
# COMPACT_ATOMS: atom_id res chain seq x y z
N MET A 1 0.23 1.50 -20.01
CA MET A 1 -0.78 2.46 -19.56
C MET A 1 -0.82 2.47 -18.04
N GLY A 2 -0.49 3.59 -17.43
CA GLY A 2 -0.53 3.80 -15.98
C GLY A 2 -0.83 5.27 -15.70
N GLY A 3 -1.32 5.60 -14.52
CA GLY A 3 -1.52 6.99 -14.15
C GLY A 3 -1.46 7.19 -12.65
N ALA A 4 -0.98 8.36 -12.26
CA ALA A 4 -0.74 8.72 -10.87
C ALA A 4 -1.33 10.10 -10.59
N TRP A 5 -1.93 10.26 -9.42
CA TRP A 5 -2.34 11.57 -8.91
C TRP A 5 -1.27 12.05 -7.92
N ASP A 6 -0.75 13.27 -8.12
CA ASP A 6 0.30 13.82 -7.25
C ASP A 6 -0.22 14.70 -6.11
N GLY A 7 -1.54 14.86 -6.01
CA GLY A 7 -2.18 15.81 -5.08
C GLY A 7 -2.76 17.05 -5.76
N GLN A 8 -2.28 17.38 -6.96
CA GLN A 8 -2.67 18.58 -7.71
C GLN A 8 -3.01 18.28 -9.18
N TYR A 9 -2.27 17.38 -9.81
CA TYR A 9 -2.38 17.02 -11.21
C TYR A 9 -2.44 15.51 -11.42
N TYR A 10 -3.04 15.13 -12.54
CA TYR A 10 -3.11 13.74 -12.96
C TYR A 10 -2.03 13.47 -14.01
N TRP A 11 -1.21 12.45 -13.77
CA TRP A 11 -0.12 12.06 -14.65
C TRP A 11 -0.45 10.76 -15.34
N THR A 12 -0.12 10.62 -16.63
CA THR A 12 -0.38 9.40 -17.41
C THR A 12 0.84 8.95 -18.17
N LEU A 13 1.15 7.65 -18.10
CA LEU A 13 2.04 6.95 -19.02
C LEU A 13 1.24 6.49 -20.25
N THR A 14 1.49 7.16 -21.37
CA THR A 14 0.83 6.95 -22.67
C THR A 14 1.40 5.76 -23.44
N ASP A 15 0.69 5.32 -24.49
CA ASP A 15 1.15 4.23 -25.37
C ASP A 15 2.36 4.60 -26.23
N SER A 16 2.58 5.90 -26.43
CA SER A 16 3.80 6.43 -27.06
C SER A 16 4.99 6.49 -26.09
N ASN A 17 4.89 5.84 -24.94
CA ASN A 17 5.93 5.80 -23.91
C ASN A 17 6.35 7.20 -23.45
N LEU A 18 5.37 8.07 -23.20
CA LEU A 18 5.57 9.42 -22.68
C LEU A 18 4.72 9.61 -21.43
N ILE A 19 5.30 10.19 -20.39
CA ILE A 19 4.57 10.58 -19.19
C ILE A 19 4.12 12.03 -19.35
N LYS A 20 2.82 12.27 -19.22
CA LYS A 20 2.16 13.58 -19.41
C LYS A 20 1.39 13.99 -18.18
N CYS A 21 1.32 15.29 -17.91
CA CYS A 21 0.56 15.89 -16.82
C CYS A 21 -0.74 16.54 -17.32
N TRP A 22 -1.81 16.40 -16.55
CA TRP A 22 -3.14 16.87 -16.85
C TRP A 22 -3.73 17.66 -15.67
N ASP A 23 -4.28 18.83 -15.98
CA ASP A 23 -5.06 19.62 -15.03
C ASP A 23 -6.54 19.20 -15.10
N LEU A 24 -7.05 18.73 -13.95
CA LEU A 24 -8.42 18.28 -13.78
C LEU A 24 -9.33 19.31 -13.10
N SER A 25 -8.81 20.48 -12.71
CA SER A 25 -9.58 21.52 -12.01
C SER A 25 -10.76 22.06 -12.84
N GLY A 26 -10.67 21.98 -14.17
CA GLY A 26 -11.69 22.42 -15.14
C GLY A 26 -12.73 21.37 -15.55
N TRP A 27 -12.88 20.27 -14.81
CA TRP A 27 -13.74 19.14 -15.20
C TRP A 27 -15.15 19.56 -15.69
N PRO A 28 -15.64 19.06 -16.84
CA PRO A 28 -15.09 17.95 -17.63
C PRO A 28 -14.03 18.35 -18.67
N THR A 29 -13.69 19.64 -18.77
CA THR A 29 -12.62 20.09 -19.67
C THR A 29 -11.27 19.85 -19.02
N VAL A 30 -10.60 18.79 -19.46
CA VAL A 30 -9.24 18.44 -19.04
C VAL A 30 -8.25 19.07 -19.99
N VAL A 31 -7.17 19.65 -19.45
CA VAL A 31 -6.13 20.33 -20.23
C VAL A 31 -4.78 19.69 -19.94
N GLU A 32 -4.01 19.39 -20.99
CA GLU A 32 -2.61 18.97 -20.82
C GLU A 32 -1.79 20.17 -20.32
N VAL A 33 -1.03 19.97 -19.25
CA VAL A 33 -0.15 21.01 -18.73
C VAL A 33 1.04 21.14 -19.71
N PRO A 34 1.34 22.35 -20.24
CA PRO A 34 2.43 22.54 -21.18
C PRO A 34 3.80 22.20 -20.57
N ASP A 35 4.70 21.66 -21.39
CA ASP A 35 6.11 21.35 -21.04
C ASP A 35 6.33 20.43 -19.82
N SER A 36 5.27 19.86 -19.25
CA SER A 36 5.34 18.92 -18.12
C SER A 36 5.21 17.48 -18.61
N HIS A 37 6.20 17.06 -19.38
CA HIS A 37 6.31 15.68 -19.83
C HIS A 37 7.75 15.20 -19.77
N PHE A 38 7.91 13.89 -19.61
CA PHE A 38 9.22 13.25 -19.65
C PHE A 38 9.09 11.82 -20.17
N THR A 39 10.21 11.31 -20.66
CA THR A 39 10.32 9.95 -21.16
C THR A 39 10.69 9.04 -20.00
N PRO A 40 10.01 7.91 -19.80
CA PRO A 40 10.45 6.93 -18.83
C PRO A 40 11.83 6.37 -19.24
N PRO A 41 12.60 5.81 -18.29
CA PRO A 41 13.96 5.34 -18.54
C PRO A 41 14.09 4.25 -19.60
N SER A 42 13.00 3.53 -19.89
CA SER A 42 12.96 2.40 -20.83
C SER A 42 11.60 2.29 -21.53
N PRO A 43 11.55 1.81 -22.80
CA PRO A 43 10.30 1.55 -23.51
C PRO A 43 9.47 0.40 -22.93
N ASP A 44 10.08 -0.43 -22.08
CA ASP A 44 9.41 -1.55 -21.42
C ASP A 44 8.79 -1.17 -20.09
N CYS A 45 8.95 0.09 -19.68
CA CYS A 45 8.31 0.65 -18.49
C CYS A 45 6.79 0.53 -18.57
N ARG A 46 6.20 -0.02 -17.51
CA ARG A 46 4.76 -0.17 -17.32
C ARG A 46 4.40 0.36 -15.93
N GLY A 47 3.19 0.92 -15.85
CA GLY A 47 2.70 1.56 -14.65
C GLY A 47 3.30 2.95 -14.44
N LEU A 48 2.58 3.76 -13.69
CA LEU A 48 3.08 5.04 -13.19
C LEU A 48 2.43 5.21 -11.83
N TRP A 49 3.25 5.39 -10.81
CA TRP A 49 2.78 5.61 -9.43
C TRP A 49 3.50 6.81 -8.84
N PHE A 50 2.87 7.45 -7.85
CA PHE A 50 3.44 8.54 -7.09
C PHE A 50 3.26 8.27 -5.60
N ASP A 51 4.35 8.38 -4.85
CA ASP A 51 4.39 8.03 -3.42
C ASP A 51 4.17 9.21 -2.47
N GLY A 52 4.00 10.41 -3.01
CA GLY A 52 3.97 11.67 -2.26
C GLY A 52 5.22 12.53 -2.48
N GLN A 53 6.29 11.97 -3.03
CA GLN A 53 7.55 12.66 -3.28
C GLN A 53 8.17 12.31 -4.65
N TYR A 54 8.11 11.04 -5.04
CA TYR A 54 8.72 10.52 -6.26
C TYR A 54 7.72 9.73 -7.09
N PHE A 55 8.02 9.68 -8.38
CA PHE A 55 7.33 8.81 -9.31
C PHE A 55 8.07 7.48 -9.47
N TRP A 56 7.30 6.46 -9.81
CA TRP A 56 7.78 5.10 -9.95
C TRP A 56 7.25 4.46 -11.22
N THR A 57 8.11 3.66 -11.86
CA THR A 57 7.75 2.79 -12.99
C THR A 57 8.58 1.52 -12.93
N ALA A 58 8.12 0.43 -13.53
CA ALA A 58 8.89 -0.81 -13.62
C ALA A 58 8.91 -1.36 -15.04
N GLU A 59 10.03 -1.99 -15.41
CA GLU A 59 10.11 -2.80 -16.61
C GLU A 59 9.40 -4.13 -16.34
N SER A 60 8.42 -4.45 -17.17
CA SER A 60 7.78 -5.76 -17.26
C SER A 60 6.66 -6.13 -16.28
N LYS A 61 5.87 -7.08 -16.78
CA LYS A 61 4.90 -7.93 -16.12
C LYS A 61 5.44 -9.35 -16.33
N ASP A 62 5.66 -10.11 -15.27
CA ASP A 62 5.99 -11.56 -15.30
C ASP A 62 7.47 -11.98 -15.45
N VAL A 63 8.46 -11.07 -15.48
CA VAL A 63 9.90 -11.41 -15.43
C VAL A 63 10.72 -10.39 -14.60
N LEU A 64 11.97 -10.73 -14.25
CA LEU A 64 12.92 -9.81 -13.63
C LEU A 64 13.10 -8.55 -14.50
N GLY A 65 13.00 -7.37 -13.91
CA GLY A 65 13.09 -6.08 -14.61
C GLY A 65 13.53 -4.96 -13.68
N ASN A 66 13.90 -3.80 -14.23
CA ASN A 66 14.27 -2.67 -13.40
C ASN A 66 13.04 -1.98 -12.81
N ILE A 67 13.10 -1.63 -11.53
CA ILE A 67 12.22 -0.65 -10.90
C ILE A 67 12.97 0.68 -10.87
N TYR A 68 12.33 1.73 -11.36
CA TYR A 68 12.88 3.09 -11.38
C TYR A 68 12.08 3.99 -10.45
N GLN A 69 12.79 4.78 -9.66
CA GLN A 69 12.26 5.94 -8.94
C GLN A 69 12.87 7.21 -9.55
N PHE A 70 12.04 8.22 -9.80
CA PHE A 70 12.45 9.47 -10.43
C PHE A 70 11.67 10.67 -9.89
N ASP A 71 12.25 11.85 -10.00
CA ASP A 71 11.64 13.10 -9.53
C ASP A 71 10.64 13.70 -10.55
N HIS A 72 10.01 14.83 -10.19
CA HIS A 72 9.07 15.54 -11.06
C HIS A 72 9.69 16.09 -12.36
N SER A 73 11.02 16.14 -12.47
CA SER A 73 11.72 16.50 -13.71
C SER A 73 11.96 15.30 -14.63
N GLY A 74 11.62 14.08 -14.18
CA GLY A 74 11.93 12.84 -14.88
C GLY A 74 13.37 12.35 -14.63
N THR A 75 14.10 12.93 -13.68
CA THR A 75 15.46 12.50 -13.35
C THR A 75 15.41 11.27 -12.46
N ILE A 76 16.09 10.20 -12.87
CA ILE A 76 16.19 8.96 -12.10
C ILE A 76 16.99 9.23 -10.83
N VAL A 77 16.37 8.95 -9.67
CA VAL A 77 17.01 9.09 -8.36
C VAL A 77 17.47 7.74 -7.81
N ASN A 78 16.75 6.65 -8.11
CA ASN A 78 17.11 5.29 -7.70
C ASN A 78 16.67 4.25 -8.73
N GLN A 79 17.37 3.11 -8.74
CA GLN A 79 17.10 1.97 -9.61
C GLN A 79 17.41 0.65 -8.90
N TRP A 80 16.53 -0.33 -9.04
CA TRP A 80 16.73 -1.69 -8.51
C TRP A 80 16.41 -2.73 -9.57
N LEU A 81 17.12 -3.87 -9.54
CA LEU A 81 16.83 -5.03 -10.39
C LEU A 81 16.07 -6.06 -9.56
N GLU A 82 14.74 -6.04 -9.65
CA GLU A 82 13.85 -6.86 -8.80
C GLU A 82 12.74 -7.51 -9.66
N PRO A 83 12.13 -8.62 -9.22
CA PRO A 83 11.01 -9.19 -9.95
C PRO A 83 9.82 -8.22 -9.92
N ALA A 84 9.46 -7.66 -11.08
CA ALA A 84 8.25 -6.88 -11.23
C ALA A 84 7.03 -7.83 -11.16
N PHE A 85 6.29 -7.77 -10.05
CA PHE A 85 5.20 -8.70 -9.76
C PHE A 85 4.01 -8.58 -10.73
N ARG A 86 3.17 -9.63 -10.76
CA ARG A 86 1.87 -9.65 -11.47
C ARG A 86 0.91 -8.61 -10.90
N GLY A 87 0.79 -7.45 -11.55
CA GLY A 87 -0.23 -6.44 -11.23
C GLY A 87 0.19 -5.03 -11.62
N TRP A 88 -0.69 -4.04 -11.44
CA TRP A 88 -0.40 -2.62 -11.71
C TRP A 88 0.48 -1.95 -10.64
N ALA A 89 1.18 -2.72 -9.83
CA ALA A 89 1.99 -2.21 -8.72
C ALA A 89 3.44 -2.65 -8.90
N ALA A 90 4.33 -1.68 -9.09
CA ALA A 90 5.75 -1.84 -8.82
C ALA A 90 5.97 -1.49 -7.35
N GLY A 91 6.58 -2.40 -6.60
CA GLY A 91 6.95 -2.16 -5.21
C GLY A 91 8.31 -2.78 -4.95
N VAL A 92 9.22 -2.01 -4.34
CA VAL A 92 10.41 -2.58 -3.73
C VAL A 92 9.97 -3.16 -2.38
N ILE A 93 9.98 -4.49 -2.28
CA ILE A 93 9.76 -5.17 -1.00
C ILE A 93 11.14 -5.30 -0.35
N SER A 94 11.37 -4.54 0.72
CA SER A 94 12.59 -4.56 1.55
C SER A 94 12.95 -5.96 2.09
N ASP A 95 12.00 -6.88 2.15
CA ASP A 95 12.09 -8.05 3.02
C ASP A 95 12.34 -9.39 2.31
N TYR A 96 13.18 -9.42 1.27
CA TYR A 96 13.96 -10.64 1.01
C TYR A 96 15.17 -10.63 1.96
N LEU A 97 14.91 -11.03 3.21
CA LEU A 97 15.93 -11.31 4.21
C LEU A 97 16.89 -12.38 3.70
N THR A 98 18.09 -11.97 3.29
CA THR A 98 19.30 -12.77 3.49
C THR A 98 20.30 -11.92 4.26
N ASP A 99 20.22 -12.02 5.59
CA ASP A 99 21.29 -12.06 6.61
C ASP A 99 22.54 -11.17 6.37
N ILE A 100 23.09 -10.34 7.28
CA ILE A 100 23.01 -10.16 8.74
C ILE A 100 23.45 -8.70 8.98
N ASP A 101 22.64 -7.88 9.63
CA ASP A 101 23.15 -6.73 10.38
C ASP A 101 22.60 -6.84 11.82
N PRO A 102 23.42 -6.62 12.86
CA PRO A 102 22.96 -6.79 14.24
C PRO A 102 21.83 -5.79 14.54
N PRO A 103 20.78 -6.19 15.28
CA PRO A 103 19.63 -5.33 15.52
C PRO A 103 20.04 -4.08 16.29
N SER A 104 19.93 -2.91 15.64
CA SER A 104 19.91 -1.61 16.34
C SER A 104 18.45 -1.33 16.77
N PRO A 105 18.19 -0.96 18.03
CA PRO A 105 16.88 -1.12 18.63
C PRO A 105 15.94 0.04 18.35
N ALA A 106 14.66 -0.29 18.22
CA ALA A 106 13.49 0.56 17.95
C ALA A 106 13.26 0.88 16.46
N GLU A 107 12.80 -0.14 15.73
CA GLU A 107 12.01 0.08 14.51
C GLU A 107 10.86 1.04 14.82
N ASN A 108 10.64 2.03 13.95
CA ASN A 108 9.50 2.94 14.03
C ASN A 108 8.21 2.16 13.72
N LEU A 109 7.74 1.34 14.66
CA LEU A 109 6.40 0.78 14.60
C LEU A 109 5.41 1.95 14.50
N THR A 110 4.43 1.83 13.61
CA THR A 110 3.34 2.80 13.48
C THR A 110 2.05 2.14 13.93
N PHE A 111 1.09 2.92 14.42
CA PHE A 111 -0.21 2.35 14.78
C PHE A 111 -0.97 1.94 13.52
N ARG A 112 -1.22 0.64 13.34
CA ARG A 112 -1.85 0.11 12.12
C ARG A 112 -2.75 -1.07 12.41
N LEU A 113 -3.88 -1.12 11.73
CA LEU A 113 -4.79 -2.26 11.69
C LEU A 113 -4.80 -2.85 10.27
N PHE A 114 -4.49 -4.13 10.15
CA PHE A 114 -4.36 -4.79 8.84
C PHE A 114 -5.69 -5.39 8.37
N PRO A 115 -5.84 -5.64 7.05
CA PRO A 115 -6.93 -6.48 6.55
C PRO A 115 -6.92 -7.85 7.22
N ASN A 116 -8.10 -8.35 7.57
CA ASN A 116 -8.23 -9.69 8.13
C ASN A 116 -7.98 -10.76 7.05
N TYR A 117 -7.41 -11.90 7.44
CA TYR A 117 -7.20 -13.03 6.53
C TYR A 117 -7.53 -14.37 7.21
N PRO A 118 -8.30 -15.26 6.54
CA PRO A 118 -8.94 -15.08 5.23
C PRO A 118 -10.08 -14.04 5.24
N ASN A 119 -10.43 -13.48 4.09
CA ASN A 119 -11.65 -12.66 3.86
C ASN A 119 -12.12 -12.83 2.40
N PRO A 120 -13.29 -13.47 2.12
CA PRO A 120 -14.26 -14.03 3.07
C PRO A 120 -13.68 -15.14 3.94
N PHE A 121 -14.21 -15.31 5.16
CA PHE A 121 -13.73 -16.27 6.16
C PHE A 121 -14.80 -17.28 6.54
N ASN A 122 -14.41 -18.45 7.07
CA ASN A 122 -15.34 -19.50 7.50
C ASN A 122 -14.73 -20.48 8.53
N PRO A 123 -15.18 -20.49 9.80
CA PRO A 123 -15.76 -19.36 10.55
C PRO A 123 -14.69 -18.49 11.21
N GLU A 124 -13.40 -18.76 10.94
CA GLU A 124 -12.27 -18.09 11.59
C GLU A 124 -11.52 -17.13 10.65
N THR A 125 -11.05 -16.01 11.20
CA THR A 125 -10.15 -15.06 10.53
C THR A 125 -9.14 -14.48 11.51
N ASN A 126 -7.97 -14.10 11.02
CA ASN A 126 -6.93 -13.45 11.83
C ASN A 126 -6.95 -11.94 11.62
N VAL A 127 -6.85 -11.19 12.71
CA VAL A 127 -6.78 -9.73 12.74
C VAL A 127 -5.42 -9.32 13.26
N ARG A 128 -4.59 -8.76 12.37
CA ARG A 128 -3.26 -8.26 12.70
C ARG A 128 -3.28 -6.78 12.99
N PHE A 129 -2.46 -6.31 13.92
CA PHE A 129 -2.25 -4.90 14.22
C PHE A 129 -0.86 -4.62 14.81
N THR A 130 -0.42 -3.37 14.69
CA THR A 130 0.84 -2.88 15.28
C THR A 130 0.56 -1.72 16.22
N ILE A 131 1.33 -1.63 17.30
CA ILE A 131 1.33 -0.48 18.20
C ILE A 131 2.74 0.11 18.37
N PRO A 132 2.88 1.45 18.25
CA PRO A 132 4.16 2.14 18.22
C PRO A 132 4.78 2.28 19.62
N GLU A 133 3.95 2.32 20.65
CA GLU A 133 4.33 2.53 22.04
C GLU A 133 3.39 1.75 22.96
N ALA A 134 3.82 1.58 24.20
CA ALA A 134 3.02 0.90 25.19
C ALA A 134 1.70 1.64 25.42
N SER A 135 0.58 0.97 25.12
CA SER A 135 -0.75 1.58 25.15
C SER A 135 -1.81 0.57 25.54
N LEU A 136 -2.92 1.07 26.11
CA LEU A 136 -4.10 0.25 26.37
C LEU A 136 -4.81 -0.01 25.04
N VAL A 137 -4.74 -1.23 24.55
CA VAL A 137 -5.31 -1.62 23.25
C VAL A 137 -6.64 -2.30 23.44
N SER A 138 -7.65 -1.90 22.67
CA SER A 138 -8.97 -2.53 22.65
C SER A 138 -9.36 -2.94 21.22
N LEU A 139 -9.34 -4.25 20.94
CA LEU A 139 -9.79 -4.83 19.67
C LEU A 139 -11.19 -5.42 19.85
N LYS A 140 -12.17 -4.83 19.18
CA LYS A 140 -13.60 -5.19 19.30
C LYS A 140 -14.21 -5.55 17.96
N ILE A 141 -15.17 -6.47 17.99
CA ILE A 141 -15.98 -6.87 16.83
C ILE A 141 -17.42 -6.38 17.00
N TYR A 142 -18.02 -5.88 15.92
CA TYR A 142 -19.37 -5.35 15.84
C TYR A 142 -20.15 -6.02 14.69
N ASP A 143 -21.46 -6.19 14.87
CA ASP A 143 -22.36 -6.58 13.79
C ASP A 143 -22.71 -5.39 12.87
N SER A 144 -23.53 -5.64 11.84
CA SER A 144 -23.97 -4.61 10.88
C SER A 144 -24.85 -3.50 11.47
N LEU A 145 -25.35 -3.67 12.70
CA LEU A 145 -26.11 -2.67 13.45
C LEU A 145 -25.21 -1.87 14.41
N GLY A 146 -23.91 -2.14 14.43
CA GLY A 146 -22.95 -1.51 15.33
C GLY A 146 -23.01 -2.05 16.77
N LYS A 147 -23.67 -3.20 16.99
CA LYS A 147 -23.66 -3.86 18.30
C LYS A 147 -22.37 -4.65 18.45
N ARG A 148 -21.65 -4.42 19.55
CA ARG A 148 -20.45 -5.21 19.89
C ARG A 148 -20.85 -6.66 20.14
N VAL A 149 -20.25 -7.58 19.39
CA VAL A 149 -20.45 -9.03 19.52
C VAL A 149 -19.27 -9.74 20.19
N ALA A 150 -18.06 -9.20 20.11
CA ALA A 150 -16.89 -9.74 20.79
C ALA A 150 -15.87 -8.64 21.15
N THR A 151 -15.01 -8.95 22.11
CA THR A 151 -13.78 -8.21 22.41
C THR A 151 -12.65 -9.21 22.33
N LEU A 152 -11.76 -9.07 21.34
CA LEU A 152 -10.64 -9.98 21.13
C LEU A 152 -9.45 -9.63 22.04
N LYS A 153 -9.25 -8.34 22.25
CA LYS A 153 -8.15 -7.81 23.07
C LYS A 153 -8.62 -6.61 23.88
N ASN A 154 -8.18 -6.51 25.12
CA ASN A 154 -8.44 -5.34 25.97
C ASN A 154 -7.43 -5.27 27.13
N GLU A 155 -6.17 -5.01 26.80
CA GLU A 155 -5.07 -4.99 27.76
C GLU A 155 -3.98 -3.97 27.38
N GLU A 156 -3.13 -3.61 28.34
CA GLU A 156 -1.94 -2.82 28.08
C GLU A 156 -0.91 -3.69 27.37
N LEU A 157 -0.52 -3.27 26.16
CA LEU A 157 0.43 -4.00 25.35
C LEU A 157 1.69 -3.13 25.14
N PRO A 158 2.90 -3.69 25.23
CA PRO A 158 4.12 -3.00 24.84
C PRO A 158 4.15 -2.75 23.33
N ALA A 159 5.00 -1.83 22.85
CA ALA A 159 5.22 -1.64 21.42
C ALA A 159 5.53 -2.98 20.74
N GLY A 160 4.83 -3.29 19.65
CA GLY A 160 4.97 -4.57 18.96
C GLY A 160 3.91 -4.82 17.89
N GLU A 161 4.06 -5.95 17.21
CA GLU A 161 3.04 -6.51 16.33
C GLU A 161 2.24 -7.60 17.07
N TYR A 162 0.95 -7.67 16.76
CA TYR A 162 0.01 -8.58 17.38
C TYR A 162 -0.92 -9.19 16.34
N GLU A 163 -1.35 -10.42 16.59
CA GLU A 163 -2.33 -11.13 15.78
C GLU A 163 -3.35 -11.78 16.72
N GLU A 164 -4.63 -11.53 16.48
CA GLU A 164 -5.72 -12.12 17.24
C GLU A 164 -6.63 -12.90 16.29
N THR A 165 -6.90 -14.16 16.63
CA THR A 165 -7.83 -15.01 15.87
C THR A 165 -9.25 -14.76 16.37
N TRP A 166 -10.18 -14.56 15.44
CA TRP A 166 -11.60 -14.45 15.72
C TRP A 166 -12.35 -15.61 15.09
N ASP A 167 -13.01 -16.41 15.93
CA ASP A 167 -13.97 -17.45 15.55
C ASP A 167 -15.41 -16.90 15.66
N ALA A 168 -16.13 -16.93 14.54
CA ALA A 168 -17.54 -16.52 14.46
C ALA A 168 -18.51 -17.70 14.35
N GLY A 169 -18.09 -18.93 14.71
CA GLY A 169 -18.86 -20.15 14.50
C GLY A 169 -20.24 -20.16 15.18
N ASP A 170 -20.37 -19.45 16.31
CA ASP A 170 -21.63 -19.30 17.05
C ASP A 170 -22.47 -18.08 16.62
N LEU A 171 -22.03 -17.34 15.61
CA LEU A 171 -22.69 -16.12 15.15
C LEU A 171 -23.38 -16.32 13.79
N PRO A 172 -24.51 -15.62 13.52
CA PRO A 172 -25.17 -15.70 12.22
C PRO A 172 -24.24 -15.26 11.08
N SER A 173 -24.40 -15.86 9.90
CA SER A 173 -23.72 -15.37 8.70
C SER A 173 -24.11 -13.91 8.42
N GLY A 174 -23.13 -13.06 8.14
CA GLY A 174 -23.35 -11.63 7.96
C GLY A 174 -22.04 -10.85 7.84
N ILE A 175 -22.17 -9.52 7.80
CA ILE A 175 -21.03 -8.61 7.79
C ILE A 175 -20.72 -8.20 9.22
N TYR A 176 -19.44 -8.26 9.57
CA TYR A 176 -18.91 -7.85 10.85
C TYR A 176 -17.79 -6.83 10.64
N PHE A 177 -17.68 -5.91 11.58
CA PHE A 177 -16.69 -4.84 11.58
C PHE A 177 -15.78 -5.01 12.79
N TYR A 178 -14.50 -4.79 12.62
CA TYR A 178 -13.53 -4.80 13.71
C TYR A 178 -12.94 -3.40 13.89
N GLN A 179 -12.70 -3.03 15.14
CA GLN A 179 -12.16 -1.72 15.51
C GLN A 179 -11.03 -1.91 16.51
N LEU A 180 -9.91 -1.24 16.23
CA LEU A 180 -8.79 -1.08 17.14
C LEU A 180 -8.87 0.31 17.78
N GLN A 181 -8.69 0.38 19.10
CA GLN A 181 -8.67 1.61 19.91
C GLN A 181 -7.46 1.60 20.82
#